data_AF-A0A0Q6VH71-F1
#
_entry.id   AF-A0A0Q6VH71-F1
#
_cell.length_a   1.000
_cell.length_b   1.000
_cell.length_c   1.000
_cell.angle_alpha   90.00
_cell.angle_beta   90.00
_cell.angle_gamma   90.00
#
_symmetry.space_group_name_H-M   'P 1'
#
loop_
_entity.id
_entity.type
_entity.pdbx_description
1 polymer ?
#
loop_
_entity_poly.entity_id
_entity_poly.type
_entity_poly.pdbx_seq_one_letter_code
_entity_poly.pdbx_strand_id
1 'polypeptide(L)'
;MTTPTAGGYPATFTFDPPDKIARWRVIGNIILAIPHLIIAYVLGVVAEILAFVAWILGVFTAKVPEGILGVIAMCLRYNTRAQVYASFLKEEYPPFSFATTLADPGDDPRVRVDYRPETDGRNRLTIFFRLLLAIPHFIVLMVLGLVAFIVYLIAWFAVLFTGAWPTGLRNFVIGLTRWTTRLNAYMYLLTDEYPPFSFE
;
A
#
# COMPACT_ATOMS: atom_id res chain seq x y z
N MET A 1 -18.19 -3.42 11.24
CA MET A 1 -17.56 -4.76 11.43
C MET A 1 -16.19 -4.69 10.82
N THR A 2 -15.14 -4.63 11.66
CA THR A 2 -13.75 -4.77 11.23
C THR A 2 -13.61 -6.14 10.59
N THR A 3 -13.41 -6.20 9.27
CA THR A 3 -13.14 -7.47 8.60
C THR A 3 -11.84 -8.04 9.21
N PRO A 4 -11.87 -9.23 9.82
CA PRO A 4 -10.64 -9.87 10.29
C PRO A 4 -9.75 -10.09 9.07
N THR A 5 -8.49 -9.65 9.14
CA THR A 5 -7.51 -9.92 8.08
C THR A 5 -7.36 -11.42 7.95
N ALA A 6 -7.76 -11.98 6.81
CA ALA A 6 -7.42 -13.37 6.50
C ALA A 6 -5.91 -13.46 6.32
N GLY A 7 -5.31 -14.48 6.94
CA GLY A 7 -3.94 -14.92 6.69
C GLY A 7 -2.89 -14.16 7.47
N GLY A 8 -2.13 -14.86 8.32
CA GLY A 8 -1.01 -14.33 9.09
C GLY A 8 0.19 -13.85 8.27
N TYR A 9 -0.04 -13.28 7.09
CA TYR A 9 0.99 -12.70 6.24
C TYR A 9 1.64 -11.50 6.95
N PRO A 10 2.97 -11.36 6.91
CA PRO A 10 3.73 -10.36 7.66
C PRO A 10 3.56 -8.90 7.17
N ALA A 11 2.67 -8.64 6.22
CA ALA A 11 2.30 -7.30 5.78
C ALA A 11 0.78 -7.15 5.70
N THR A 12 0.23 -6.24 6.49
CA THR A 12 -1.23 -6.07 6.59
C THR A 12 -1.64 -4.64 6.27
N PHE A 13 -2.77 -4.49 5.59
CA PHE A 13 -3.44 -3.22 5.37
C PHE A 13 -4.85 -3.31 5.94
N THR A 14 -5.17 -2.45 6.90
CA THR A 14 -6.52 -2.31 7.42
C THR A 14 -7.03 -0.90 7.15
N PHE A 15 -8.27 -0.84 6.71
CA PHE A 15 -8.95 0.39 6.39
C PHE A 15 -10.34 0.40 7.01
N ASP A 16 -10.66 1.46 7.75
CA ASP A 16 -11.99 1.67 8.33
C ASP A 16 -12.78 2.70 7.51
N PRO A 17 -13.64 2.25 6.57
CA PRO A 17 -14.33 3.16 5.65
C PRO A 17 -15.40 3.99 6.37
N PRO A 18 -15.56 5.28 6.01
CA PRO A 18 -16.68 6.07 6.53
C PRO A 18 -18.04 5.58 5.98
N ASP A 19 -19.10 5.77 6.77
CA ASP A 19 -20.47 5.38 6.39
C ASP A 19 -21.04 6.24 5.26
N LYS A 20 -20.70 7.53 5.23
CA LYS A 20 -21.08 8.47 4.17
C LYS A 20 -19.89 9.37 3.83
N ILE A 21 -19.87 9.82 2.58
CA ILE A 21 -18.88 10.79 2.10
C ILE A 21 -19.60 12.02 1.56
N ALA A 22 -19.17 13.22 1.93
CA ALA A 22 -19.67 14.46 1.36
C ALA A 22 -19.41 14.49 -0.16
N ARG A 23 -20.46 14.75 -0.94
CA ARG A 23 -20.45 14.64 -2.42
C ARG A 23 -19.32 15.42 -3.10
N TRP A 24 -18.99 16.61 -2.58
CA TRP A 24 -17.94 17.47 -3.12
C TRP A 24 -16.53 16.91 -2.92
N ARG A 25 -16.34 15.98 -1.98
CA ARG A 25 -15.03 15.42 -1.62
C ARG A 25 -14.36 14.69 -2.75
N VAL A 26 -15.12 14.13 -3.68
CA VAL A 26 -14.55 13.48 -4.87
C VAL A 26 -13.68 14.47 -5.67
N ILE A 27 -14.10 15.73 -5.75
CA ILE A 27 -13.36 16.79 -6.44
C ILE A 27 -12.35 17.42 -5.48
N GLY A 28 -12.77 17.74 -4.26
CA GLY A 28 -11.93 18.40 -3.26
C GLY A 28 -10.68 17.60 -2.89
N ASN A 29 -10.81 16.27 -2.75
CA ASN A 29 -9.68 15.40 -2.41
C ASN A 29 -8.64 15.39 -3.52
N ILE A 30 -9.01 15.44 -4.81
CA ILE A 30 -8.02 15.44 -5.90
C ILE A 30 -7.12 16.67 -5.80
N ILE A 31 -7.70 17.85 -5.56
CA ILE A 31 -6.94 19.10 -5.42
C ILE A 31 -6.10 19.09 -4.14
N LEU A 32 -6.71 18.71 -3.01
CA LEU A 32 -6.03 18.68 -1.72
C LEU A 32 -4.97 17.58 -1.62
N ALA A 33 -5.05 16.54 -2.46
CA ALA A 33 -4.06 15.47 -2.53
C ALA A 33 -2.77 15.92 -3.20
N ILE A 34 -2.74 17.02 -3.99
CA ILE A 34 -1.55 17.43 -4.76
C ILE A 34 -0.27 17.50 -3.91
N PRO A 35 -0.25 18.16 -2.72
CA PRO A 35 0.93 18.15 -1.85
C PRO A 35 1.35 16.73 -1.42
N HIS A 36 0.38 15.87 -1.08
CA HIS A 36 0.65 14.49 -0.75
C HIS A 36 1.19 13.69 -1.94
N LEU A 37 0.69 13.92 -3.16
CA LEU A 37 1.16 13.23 -4.37
C LEU A 37 2.61 13.60 -4.69
N ILE A 38 2.99 14.87 -4.53
CA ILE A 38 4.38 15.33 -4.71
C ILE A 38 5.29 14.64 -3.68
N ILE A 39 4.91 14.67 -2.40
CA ILE A 39 5.71 14.03 -1.35
C ILE A 39 5.76 12.51 -1.55
N ALA A 40 4.63 11.87 -1.89
CA ALA A 40 4.56 10.43 -2.14
C ALA A 40 5.41 10.01 -3.34
N TYR A 41 5.52 10.85 -4.37
CA TYR A 41 6.41 10.63 -5.49
C TYR A 41 7.88 10.68 -5.06
N VAL A 42 8.29 11.74 -4.35
CA VAL A 42 9.67 11.86 -3.84
C VAL A 42 10.02 10.69 -2.92
N LEU A 43 9.13 10.33 -1.99
CA LEU A 43 9.32 9.18 -1.11
C LEU A 43 9.32 7.85 -1.86
N GLY A 44 8.57 7.74 -2.96
CA GLY A 44 8.61 6.59 -3.86
C GLY A 44 10.00 6.39 -4.45
N VAL A 45 10.59 7.46 -4.99
CA VAL A 45 11.98 7.43 -5.50
C VAL A 45 12.97 7.06 -4.41
N VAL A 46 12.82 7.61 -3.19
CA VAL A 46 13.65 7.23 -2.03
C VAL A 46 13.51 5.74 -1.72
N ALA A 47 12.27 5.22 -1.71
CA ALA A 47 12.02 3.81 -1.45
C ALA A 47 12.64 2.92 -2.53
N GLU A 48 12.57 3.30 -3.80
CA GLU A 48 13.19 2.56 -4.91
C GLU A 48 14.71 2.49 -4.78
N ILE A 49 15.36 3.62 -4.48
CA ILE A 49 16.81 3.68 -4.25
C ILE A 49 17.19 2.79 -3.08
N LEU A 50 16.49 2.91 -1.96
CA LEU A 50 16.77 2.10 -0.77
C LEU A 50 16.45 0.61 -0.98
N ALA A 51 15.42 0.27 -1.76
CA ALA A 51 15.10 -1.10 -2.12
C ALA A 51 16.19 -1.70 -2.99
N PHE A 52 16.75 -0.93 -3.92
CA PHE A 52 17.88 -1.38 -4.74
C PHE A 52 19.12 -1.63 -3.88
N VAL A 53 19.44 -0.72 -2.95
CA VAL A 53 20.52 -0.92 -1.97
C VAL A 53 20.24 -2.14 -1.09
N ALA A 54 19.03 -2.28 -0.57
CA ALA A 54 18.60 -3.43 0.22
C ALA A 54 18.70 -4.74 -0.55
N TRP A 55 18.33 -4.73 -1.83
CA TRP A 55 18.44 -5.89 -2.71
C TRP A 55 19.89 -6.32 -2.89
N ILE A 56 20.81 -5.38 -3.17
CA ILE A 56 22.25 -5.66 -3.24
C ILE A 56 22.74 -6.27 -1.91
N LEU A 57 22.48 -5.59 -0.79
CA LEU A 57 22.89 -6.05 0.54
C LEU A 57 22.33 -7.45 0.84
N GLY A 58 21.05 -7.69 0.55
CA GLY A 58 20.39 -8.97 0.74
C GLY A 58 20.98 -10.08 -0.12
N VAL A 59 21.27 -9.82 -1.40
CA VAL A 59 21.91 -10.80 -2.30
C VAL A 59 23.31 -11.18 -1.82
N PHE A 60 24.10 -10.24 -1.30
CA PHE A 60 25.47 -10.53 -0.87
C PHE A 60 25.57 -11.06 0.56
N THR A 61 24.76 -10.54 1.49
CA THR A 61 24.93 -10.77 2.93
C THR A 61 23.78 -11.54 3.58
N ALA A 62 22.68 -11.76 2.86
CA ALA A 62 21.41 -12.26 3.40
C ALA A 62 20.83 -11.39 4.53
N LYS A 63 21.38 -10.21 4.76
CA LYS A 63 21.01 -9.29 5.83
C LYS A 63 20.74 -7.91 5.26
N VAL A 64 19.66 -7.29 5.72
CA VAL A 64 19.34 -5.90 5.40
C VAL A 64 19.21 -5.14 6.72
N PRO A 65 19.94 -4.03 6.92
CA PRO A 65 19.80 -3.23 8.13
C PRO A 65 18.36 -2.78 8.38
N GLU A 66 17.89 -2.92 9.62
CA GLU A 66 16.53 -2.49 9.99
C GLU A 66 16.27 -1.02 9.70
N GLY A 67 17.29 -0.15 9.83
CA GLY A 67 17.15 1.26 9.49
C GLY A 67 16.72 1.51 8.04
N ILE A 68 17.23 0.72 7.08
CA ILE A 68 16.83 0.81 5.67
C ILE A 68 15.38 0.34 5.51
N LEU A 69 15.05 -0.81 6.09
CA LEU A 69 13.70 -1.37 6.07
C LEU A 69 12.68 -0.42 6.73
N GLY A 70 13.07 0.25 7.79
CA GLY A 70 12.27 1.24 8.50
C GLY A 70 11.92 2.46 7.64
N VAL A 71 12.88 2.98 6.87
CA VAL A 71 12.62 4.08 5.92
C VAL A 71 11.75 3.61 4.76
N ILE A 72 12.02 2.42 4.21
CA ILE A 72 11.17 1.82 3.16
C ILE A 72 9.72 1.67 3.67
N ALA A 73 9.53 1.11 4.87
CA ALA A 73 8.22 0.97 5.49
C ALA A 73 7.54 2.33 5.63
N MET A 74 8.25 3.35 6.12
CA MET A 74 7.75 4.71 6.21
C MET A 74 7.25 5.25 4.87
N CYS A 75 8.04 5.13 3.81
CA CYS A 75 7.68 5.58 2.46
C CYS A 75 6.43 4.85 1.95
N LEU A 76 6.37 3.53 2.09
CA LEU A 76 5.23 2.73 1.63
C LEU A 76 3.96 3.07 2.42
N ARG A 77 4.03 3.22 3.75
CA ARG A 77 2.89 3.65 4.56
C ARG A 77 2.37 5.02 4.14
N TYR A 78 3.28 5.97 3.93
CA TYR A 78 2.91 7.29 3.46
C TYR A 78 2.22 7.23 2.09
N ASN A 79 2.78 6.45 1.16
CA ASN A 79 2.22 6.26 -0.17
C ASN A 79 0.81 5.68 -0.10
N THR A 80 0.58 4.64 0.71
CA THR A 80 -0.75 4.07 0.92
C THR A 80 -1.74 5.08 1.49
N ARG A 81 -1.36 5.86 2.51
CA ARG A 81 -2.23 6.92 3.06
C ARG A 81 -2.59 7.98 2.02
N ALA A 82 -1.61 8.41 1.24
CA ALA A 82 -1.80 9.40 0.17
C ALA A 82 -2.73 8.86 -0.93
N GLN A 83 -2.55 7.60 -1.34
CA GLN A 83 -3.38 6.97 -2.37
C GLN A 83 -4.83 6.79 -1.91
N VAL A 84 -5.06 6.29 -0.69
CA VAL A 84 -6.43 6.13 -0.13
C VAL A 84 -7.17 7.48 -0.05
N TYR A 85 -6.44 8.57 0.25
CA TYR A 85 -7.03 9.91 0.25
C TYR A 85 -7.30 10.44 -1.16
N ALA A 86 -6.33 10.31 -2.08
CA ALA A 86 -6.45 10.73 -3.47
C ALA A 86 -7.56 9.97 -4.21
N SER A 87 -7.79 8.72 -3.83
CA SER A 87 -8.88 7.89 -4.31
C SER A 87 -10.20 8.16 -3.61
N PHE A 88 -10.35 9.28 -2.89
CA PHE A 88 -11.59 9.72 -2.23
C PHE A 88 -12.30 8.66 -1.37
N LEU A 89 -11.54 7.70 -0.83
CA LEU A 89 -12.05 6.64 0.07
C LEU A 89 -12.22 7.15 1.51
N LYS A 90 -11.46 8.17 1.89
CA LYS A 90 -11.54 8.85 3.19
C LYS A 90 -11.67 10.36 3.01
N GLU A 91 -12.22 11.03 4.02
CA GLU A 91 -12.38 12.50 4.01
C GLU A 91 -11.29 13.23 4.80
N GLU A 92 -10.77 12.58 5.82
CA GLU A 92 -9.82 13.17 6.74
C GLU A 92 -8.48 13.36 6.03
N TYR A 93 -7.99 14.60 6.06
CA TYR A 93 -6.70 14.95 5.46
C TYR A 93 -5.58 14.11 6.12
N PRO A 94 -4.74 13.40 5.35
CA PRO A 94 -3.73 12.52 5.93
C PRO A 94 -2.70 13.28 6.77
N PRO A 95 -2.21 12.70 7.87
CA PRO A 95 -1.13 13.29 8.63
C PRO A 95 0.21 13.19 7.86
N PHE A 96 1.04 14.23 7.96
CA PHE A 96 2.43 14.20 7.51
C PHE A 96 3.30 13.48 8.54
N SER A 97 3.18 12.14 8.59
CA SER A 97 4.01 11.30 9.45
C SER A 97 5.12 10.58 8.68
N PHE A 98 6.31 10.61 9.28
CA PHE A 98 7.56 10.08 8.73
C PHE A 98 8.27 9.13 9.71
N ALA A 99 7.52 8.49 10.61
CA ALA A 99 8.08 7.51 11.53
C ALA A 99 8.65 6.29 10.76
N THR A 100 9.92 5.99 11.00
CA THR A 100 10.68 4.90 10.35
C THR A 100 10.61 3.57 11.11
N THR A 101 9.64 3.41 12.01
CA THR A 101 9.42 2.16 12.74
C THR A 101 8.86 1.08 11.81
N LEU A 102 9.18 -0.19 12.03
CA LEU A 102 8.59 -1.27 11.22
C LEU A 102 7.11 -1.46 11.54
N ALA A 103 6.77 -1.47 12.82
CA ALA A 103 5.38 -1.46 13.30
C ALA A 103 4.70 -0.13 12.97
N ASP A 104 3.40 -0.18 12.66
CA ASP A 104 2.60 1.03 12.41
C ASP A 104 2.47 1.87 13.71
N PRO A 105 2.94 3.14 13.72
CA PRO A 105 2.82 4.03 14.87
C PRO A 105 1.37 4.38 15.25
N GLY A 106 0.43 4.24 14.31
CA GLY A 106 -0.99 4.52 14.50
C GLY A 106 -1.40 5.97 14.28
N ASP A 107 -0.60 6.75 13.54
CA ASP A 107 -0.84 8.17 13.30
C ASP A 107 -2.12 8.44 12.49
N ASP A 108 -2.54 7.51 11.63
CA ASP A 108 -3.80 7.57 10.92
C ASP A 108 -4.74 6.47 11.45
N PRO A 109 -5.82 6.83 12.16
CA PRO A 109 -6.69 5.83 12.78
C PRO A 109 -7.48 5.01 11.75
N ARG A 110 -7.68 5.55 10.54
CA ARG A 110 -8.45 4.86 9.48
C ARG A 110 -7.59 4.00 8.58
N VAL A 111 -6.31 4.32 8.42
CA VAL A 111 -5.39 3.62 7.51
C VAL A 111 -4.23 3.08 8.30
N ARG A 112 -4.19 1.75 8.50
CA ARG A 112 -3.10 1.09 9.20
C ARG A 112 -2.40 0.10 8.28
N VAL A 113 -1.09 0.15 8.29
CA VAL A 113 -0.19 -0.65 7.47
C VAL A 113 0.93 -1.17 8.36
N ASP A 114 0.84 -2.44 8.75
CA ASP A 114 1.83 -3.07 9.62
C ASP A 114 2.76 -3.97 8.80
N TYR A 115 4.05 -3.88 9.08
CA TYR A 115 5.07 -4.73 8.48
C TYR A 115 5.87 -5.45 9.58
N ARG A 116 6.03 -6.76 9.42
CA ARG A 116 6.76 -7.64 10.34
C ARG A 116 7.87 -8.33 9.56
N PRO A 117 8.97 -7.64 9.25
CA PRO A 117 10.03 -8.25 8.47
C PRO A 117 10.69 -9.39 9.22
N GLU A 118 10.72 -10.54 8.57
CA GLU A 118 11.57 -11.65 8.95
C GLU A 118 12.98 -11.32 8.45
N THR A 119 13.88 -10.96 9.36
CA THR A 119 15.28 -10.60 9.03
C THR A 119 16.25 -11.76 9.19
N ASP A 120 15.82 -12.83 9.87
CA ASP A 120 16.66 -13.98 10.16
C ASP A 120 16.47 -15.10 9.13
N GLY A 121 17.57 -15.65 8.61
CA GLY A 121 17.55 -16.84 7.76
C GLY A 121 17.14 -16.62 6.30
N ARG A 122 17.26 -15.40 5.76
CA ARG A 122 16.82 -15.08 4.39
C ARG A 122 17.55 -15.91 3.32
N ASN A 123 16.79 -16.42 2.35
CA ASN A 123 17.37 -17.10 1.19
C ASN A 123 17.82 -16.09 0.12
N ARG A 124 19.14 -15.98 -0.07
CA ARG A 124 19.79 -15.10 -1.06
C ARG A 124 19.28 -15.31 -2.49
N LEU A 125 18.96 -16.55 -2.86
CA LEU A 125 18.51 -16.89 -4.20
C LEU A 125 17.09 -16.37 -4.45
N THR A 126 16.21 -16.46 -3.44
CA THR A 126 14.87 -15.87 -3.49
C THR A 126 14.93 -14.35 -3.56
N ILE A 127 15.90 -13.71 -2.89
CA ILE A 127 16.12 -12.25 -3.00
C ILE A 127 16.59 -11.91 -4.42
N PHE A 128 17.56 -12.64 -4.97
CA PHE A 128 18.09 -12.39 -6.30
C PHE A 128 17.01 -12.51 -7.39
N PHE A 129 16.24 -13.61 -7.38
CA PHE A 129 15.17 -13.85 -8.35
C PHE A 129 13.85 -13.15 -8.00
N ARG A 130 13.81 -12.32 -6.96
CA ARG A 130 12.58 -11.68 -6.48
C ARG A 130 11.82 -10.90 -7.56
N LEU A 131 12.54 -10.16 -8.39
CA LEU A 131 11.95 -9.39 -9.50
C LEU A 131 11.31 -10.32 -10.55
N LEU A 132 11.95 -11.45 -10.84
CA LEU A 132 11.41 -12.46 -11.76
C LEU A 132 10.16 -13.14 -11.16
N LEU A 133 10.22 -13.50 -9.88
CA LEU A 133 9.10 -14.11 -9.16
C LEU A 133 7.89 -13.18 -9.06
N ALA A 134 8.09 -11.87 -9.07
CA ALA A 134 7.00 -10.90 -9.03
C ALA A 134 6.33 -10.64 -10.39
N ILE A 135 6.89 -11.12 -11.51
CA ILE A 135 6.32 -10.91 -12.85
C ILE A 135 4.85 -11.36 -12.95
N PRO A 136 4.47 -12.57 -12.48
CA PRO A 136 3.08 -12.99 -12.52
C PRO A 136 2.14 -12.05 -11.76
N HIS A 137 2.58 -11.50 -10.63
CA HIS A 137 1.82 -10.48 -9.89
C HIS A 137 1.66 -9.20 -10.70
N PHE A 138 2.72 -8.69 -11.33
CA PHE A 138 2.64 -7.48 -12.14
C PHE A 138 1.67 -7.63 -13.31
N ILE A 139 1.65 -8.80 -13.97
CA ILE A 139 0.72 -9.08 -15.07
C ILE A 139 -0.73 -9.03 -14.56
N VAL A 140 -1.04 -9.70 -13.44
CA VAL A 140 -2.40 -9.72 -12.91
C VAL A 140 -2.83 -8.35 -12.39
N LEU A 141 -1.95 -7.66 -11.66
CA LEU A 141 -2.24 -6.31 -11.16
C LEU A 141 -2.37 -5.28 -12.29
N MET A 142 -1.70 -5.46 -13.43
CA MET A 142 -1.91 -4.61 -14.60
C MET A 142 -3.35 -4.73 -15.12
N VAL A 143 -3.87 -5.95 -15.25
CA VAL A 143 -5.27 -6.19 -15.66
C VAL A 143 -6.24 -5.64 -14.62
N LEU A 144 -6.01 -5.93 -13.34
CA LEU A 144 -6.84 -5.41 -12.25
C LEU A 144 -6.76 -3.89 -12.12
N GLY A 145 -5.64 -3.27 -12.49
CA GLY A 145 -5.47 -1.81 -12.54
C GLY A 145 -6.38 -1.16 -13.59
N LEU A 146 -6.55 -1.80 -14.75
CA LEU A 146 -7.51 -1.35 -15.76
C LEU A 146 -8.95 -1.45 -15.25
N VAL A 147 -9.28 -2.55 -14.56
CA VAL A 147 -10.58 -2.69 -13.89
C VAL A 147 -10.76 -1.61 -12.82
N ALA A 148 -9.74 -1.35 -12.00
CA ALA A 148 -9.75 -0.32 -10.97
C ALA A 148 -9.98 1.08 -11.56
N PHE A 149 -9.39 1.39 -12.71
CA PHE A 149 -9.64 2.66 -13.40
C PHE A 149 -11.13 2.85 -13.74
N ILE A 150 -11.77 1.82 -14.29
CA ILE A 150 -13.21 1.83 -14.60
C ILE A 150 -14.03 1.95 -13.29
N VAL A 151 -13.64 1.20 -12.26
CA VAL A 151 -14.27 1.25 -10.94
C VAL A 151 -14.20 2.64 -10.33
N TYR A 152 -13.05 3.32 -10.39
CA TYR A 152 -12.88 4.69 -9.90
C TYR A 152 -13.74 5.67 -10.69
N LEU A 153 -13.84 5.52 -12.01
CA LEU A 153 -14.70 6.37 -12.84
C LEU A 153 -16.18 6.20 -12.45
N ILE A 154 -16.65 4.97 -12.28
CA ILE A 154 -18.03 4.70 -11.83
C ILE A 154 -18.25 5.24 -10.41
N ALA A 155 -17.30 5.00 -9.49
CA ALA A 155 -17.38 5.47 -8.11
C ALA A 155 -17.38 7.00 -8.02
N TRP A 156 -16.63 7.69 -8.89
CA TRP A 156 -16.60 9.14 -8.97
C TRP A 156 -18.00 9.71 -9.21
N PHE A 157 -18.72 9.20 -10.21
CA PHE A 157 -20.10 9.59 -10.48
C PHE A 157 -21.05 9.15 -9.36
N ALA A 158 -20.91 7.90 -8.88
CA ALA A 158 -21.77 7.38 -7.83
C ALA A 158 -21.71 8.23 -6.56
N VAL A 159 -20.50 8.60 -6.10
CA VAL A 159 -20.34 9.43 -4.90
C VAL A 159 -20.82 10.87 -5.15
N LEU A 160 -20.63 11.43 -6.35
CA LEU A 160 -21.14 12.76 -6.69
C LEU A 160 -22.66 12.85 -6.56
N PHE A 161 -23.40 11.83 -7.04
CA PHE A 161 -24.86 11.83 -6.99
C PHE A 161 -25.42 11.32 -5.66
N THR A 162 -24.84 10.26 -5.09
CA THR A 162 -25.39 9.56 -3.92
C THR A 162 -24.74 9.96 -2.60
N GLY A 163 -23.51 10.49 -2.61
CA GLY A 163 -22.72 10.74 -1.40
C GLY A 163 -22.23 9.45 -0.71
N ALA A 164 -22.22 8.33 -1.42
CA ALA A 164 -21.82 7.04 -0.88
C ALA A 164 -20.98 6.25 -1.88
N TRP A 165 -19.96 5.57 -1.37
CA TRP A 165 -19.21 4.60 -2.13
C TRP A 165 -20.02 3.31 -2.30
N PRO A 166 -20.21 2.81 -3.55
CA PRO A 166 -20.85 1.52 -3.74
C PRO A 166 -20.05 0.40 -3.06
N THR A 167 -20.69 -0.36 -2.17
CA THR A 167 -20.00 -1.33 -1.30
C THR A 167 -19.15 -2.34 -2.08
N GLY A 168 -19.67 -2.89 -3.19
CA GLY A 168 -18.91 -3.84 -4.02
C GLY A 168 -17.65 -3.24 -4.64
N LEU A 169 -17.76 -2.02 -5.18
CA LEU A 169 -16.64 -1.28 -5.78
C LEU A 169 -15.59 -0.91 -4.73
N ARG A 170 -16.05 -0.44 -3.56
CA ARG A 170 -15.17 -0.12 -2.43
C ARG A 170 -14.42 -1.35 -1.95
N ASN A 171 -15.10 -2.49 -1.79
CA ASN A 171 -14.48 -3.74 -1.35
C ASN A 171 -13.42 -4.23 -2.34
N PHE A 172 -13.69 -4.10 -3.65
CA PHE A 172 -12.71 -4.40 -4.69
C PHE A 172 -11.45 -3.54 -4.55
N VAL A 173 -11.61 -2.21 -4.42
CA VAL A 173 -10.47 -1.30 -4.28
C VAL A 173 -9.66 -1.61 -3.01
N ILE A 174 -10.33 -1.79 -1.87
CA ILE A 174 -9.67 -2.15 -0.60
C ILE A 174 -8.90 -3.46 -0.74
N GLY A 175 -9.51 -4.48 -1.35
CA GLY A 175 -8.86 -5.76 -1.58
C GLY A 175 -7.64 -5.64 -2.50
N LEU A 176 -7.75 -4.84 -3.56
CA LEU A 176 -6.63 -4.54 -4.44
C LEU A 176 -5.50 -3.84 -3.68
N THR A 177 -5.81 -2.87 -2.82
CA THR A 177 -4.83 -2.21 -1.96
C THR A 177 -4.15 -3.18 -0.99
N ARG A 178 -4.88 -4.15 -0.40
CA ARG A 178 -4.27 -5.21 0.41
C ARG A 178 -3.27 -6.04 -0.39
N TRP A 179 -3.66 -6.46 -1.58
CA TRP A 179 -2.79 -7.24 -2.45
C TRP A 179 -1.54 -6.44 -2.86
N THR A 180 -1.70 -5.20 -3.33
CA THR A 180 -0.57 -4.33 -3.67
C THR A 180 0.34 -4.08 -2.47
N THR A 181 -0.22 -3.95 -1.26
CA THR A 181 0.57 -3.80 -0.02
C THR A 181 1.43 -5.03 0.25
N ARG A 182 0.88 -6.24 0.08
CA ARG A 182 1.65 -7.49 0.22
C ARG A 182 2.74 -7.61 -0.84
N LEU A 183 2.42 -7.30 -2.09
CA LEU A 183 3.41 -7.33 -3.16
C LEU A 183 4.54 -6.32 -2.91
N ASN A 184 4.21 -5.09 -2.48
CA ASN A 184 5.21 -4.09 -2.14
C ASN A 184 6.06 -4.57 -0.96
N ALA A 185 5.48 -5.16 0.08
CA ALA A 185 6.25 -5.70 1.19
C ALA A 185 7.26 -6.76 0.72
N TYR A 186 6.83 -7.67 -0.17
CA TYR A 186 7.71 -8.64 -0.78
C TYR A 186 8.80 -7.95 -1.61
N MET A 187 8.43 -7.14 -2.61
CA MET A 187 9.35 -6.47 -3.53
C MET A 187 10.40 -5.59 -2.83
N TYR A 188 10.03 -4.96 -1.71
CA TYR A 188 10.89 -4.05 -0.96
C TYR A 188 11.59 -4.70 0.24
N LEU A 189 11.65 -6.05 0.27
CA LEU A 189 12.41 -6.82 1.28
C LEU A 189 11.90 -6.66 2.73
N LEU A 190 10.63 -6.26 2.89
CA LEU A 190 9.91 -6.25 4.16
C LEU A 190 9.31 -7.61 4.51
N THR A 191 9.32 -8.57 3.59
CA THR A 191 8.99 -9.98 3.85
C THR A 191 9.69 -10.89 2.83
N ASP A 192 9.93 -12.13 3.22
CA ASP A 192 10.42 -13.19 2.33
C ASP A 192 9.31 -14.13 1.87
N GLU A 193 8.13 -14.07 2.47
CA GLU A 193 6.98 -14.88 2.11
C GLU A 193 6.40 -14.41 0.77
N TYR A 194 6.30 -15.32 -0.19
CA TYR A 194 5.74 -15.01 -1.51
C TYR A 194 4.24 -14.66 -1.39
N PRO A 195 3.80 -13.51 -1.91
CA PRO A 195 2.46 -13.00 -1.64
C PRO A 195 1.38 -13.83 -2.36
N PRO A 196 0.28 -14.19 -1.68
CA PRO A 196 -0.84 -14.89 -2.32
C PRO A 196 -1.57 -14.00 -3.33
N PHE A 197 -2.13 -14.61 -4.38
CA PHE A 197 -3.00 -13.97 -5.37
C PHE A 197 -4.42 -13.85 -4.81
N SER A 198 -4.63 -12.92 -3.87
CA SER A 198 -5.87 -12.77 -3.11
C SER A 198 -6.18 -11.31 -2.84
N PHE A 199 -7.46 -10.99 -2.66
CA PHE A 199 -7.95 -9.69 -2.17
C PHE A 199 -8.07 -9.62 -0.64
N GLU A 200 -8.01 -10.76 0.03
CA GLU A 200 -8.01 -10.87 1.50
C GLU A 200 -6.58 -10.95 2.00
#